data_AF-A0A516ZBR3-F1
#
_entry.id   AF-A0A516ZBR3-F1
#
_cell.length_a   1.000
_cell.length_b   1.000
_cell.length_c   1.000
_cell.angle_alpha   90.00
_cell.angle_beta   90.00
_cell.angle_gamma   90.00
#
_symmetry.space_group_name_H-M   'P 1'
#
loop_
_entity.id
_entity.type
_entity.pdbx_description
1 polymer ?
#
loop_
_entity_poly.entity_id
_entity_poly.type
_entity_poly.pdbx_seq_one_letter_code
_entity_poly.pdbx_strand_id
1 'polypeptide(L)' 'MAVPKKRTSKTKRNSRKANWKRKGYHAAQKALSLGKSVVKGKTTSFIHEIEIDTTEE' A
#
# COMPACT_ATOMS: atom_id res chain seq x y z
N MET A 1 16.53 -15.35 -30.17
CA MET A 1 15.68 -14.80 -29.10
C MET A 1 14.30 -15.45 -29.16
N ALA A 2 13.71 -15.80 -28.03
CA ALA A 2 12.37 -16.41 -28.01
C ALA A 2 11.29 -15.36 -28.33
N VAL A 3 10.38 -15.70 -29.24
CA VAL A 3 9.25 -14.84 -29.62
C VAL A 3 7.92 -15.55 -29.33
N PRO A 4 6.89 -14.83 -28.86
CA PRO A 4 5.59 -15.43 -28.60
C PRO A 4 4.93 -15.85 -29.91
N LYS A 5 4.62 -17.13 -30.06
CA LYS A 5 3.95 -17.66 -31.25
C LYS A 5 2.54 -17.10 -31.44
N LYS A 6 1.84 -16.78 -30.34
CA LYS A 6 0.47 -16.24 -30.31
C LYS A 6 0.33 -15.22 -29.19
N ARG A 7 -0.60 -14.28 -29.36
CA ARG A 7 -0.91 -13.30 -28.31
C ARG A 7 -1.54 -13.99 -27.11
N THR A 8 -1.27 -13.46 -25.92
CA THR A 8 -1.95 -13.90 -24.69
C THR A 8 -3.44 -13.54 -24.76
N SER A 9 -4.32 -14.43 -24.26
CA SER A 9 -5.76 -14.15 -24.17
C SER A 9 -6.06 -12.93 -23.28
N LYS A 10 -7.19 -12.25 -23.52
CA LYS A 10 -7.62 -11.08 -22.75
C LYS A 10 -7.67 -11.41 -21.24
N THR A 11 -8.24 -12.55 -20.88
CA THR A 11 -8.36 -13.04 -19.49
C THR A 11 -7.00 -13.19 -18.83
N LYS A 12 -6.03 -13.86 -19.47
CA LYS A 12 -4.71 -14.13 -18.88
C LYS A 12 -3.86 -12.85 -18.76
N ARG A 13 -4.00 -11.90 -19.68
CA ARG A 13 -3.39 -10.56 -19.55
C ARG A 13 -4.00 -9.77 -18.39
N ASN A 14 -5.34 -9.74 -18.30
CA ASN A 14 -6.04 -8.97 -17.27
C ASN A 14 -5.79 -9.53 -15.86
N SER A 15 -5.73 -10.86 -15.69
CA SER A 15 -5.37 -11.51 -14.42
C SER A 15 -3.99 -11.08 -13.91
N ARG A 16 -2.97 -11.03 -14.79
CA ARG A 16 -1.63 -10.51 -14.42
C ARG A 16 -1.68 -9.04 -14.00
N LYS A 17 -2.45 -8.21 -14.72
CA LYS A 17 -2.64 -6.79 -14.35
C LYS A 17 -3.35 -6.64 -12.99
N ALA A 18 -4.33 -7.49 -12.69
CA ALA A 18 -5.01 -7.49 -11.40
C ALA A 18 -4.06 -7.84 -10.25
N ASN A 19 -3.20 -8.85 -10.42
CA ASN A 19 -2.17 -9.20 -9.43
C ASN A 19 -1.18 -8.05 -9.20
N TRP A 20 -0.79 -7.33 -10.26
CA TRP A 20 0.07 -6.14 -10.12
C TRP A 20 -0.62 -5.02 -9.34
N LYS A 21 -1.89 -4.72 -9.65
CA LYS A 21 -2.70 -3.73 -8.91
C LYS A 21 -2.93 -4.11 -7.44
N ARG A 22 -3.08 -5.40 -7.13
CA ARG A 22 -3.30 -5.90 -5.76
C ARG A 22 -2.14 -5.55 -4.81
N LYS A 23 -0.92 -5.38 -5.33
CA LYS A 23 0.22 -4.92 -4.51
C LYS A 23 -0.03 -3.53 -3.92
N GLY A 24 -0.59 -2.61 -4.71
CA GLY A 24 -0.94 -1.26 -4.25
C GLY A 24 -2.03 -1.26 -3.19
N TYR A 25 -3.01 -2.16 -3.31
CA TYR A 25 -4.06 -2.35 -2.29
C TYR A 25 -3.46 -2.70 -0.92
N HIS A 26 -2.54 -3.66 -0.86
CA HIS A 26 -1.88 -4.03 0.40
C HIS A 26 -1.00 -2.91 0.97
N ALA A 27 -0.33 -2.15 0.11
CA ALA A 27 0.44 -0.98 0.55
C ALA A 27 -0.47 0.10 1.17
N ALA A 28 -1.61 0.39 0.54
CA ALA A 28 -2.58 1.35 1.04
C ALA A 28 -3.19 0.92 2.39
N GLN A 29 -3.50 -0.37 2.56
CA GLN A 29 -3.99 -0.90 3.84
C GLN A 29 -2.98 -0.70 4.97
N LYS A 30 -1.70 -1.00 4.73
CA LYS A 30 -0.62 -0.80 5.70
C LYS A 30 -0.44 0.68 6.05
N ALA A 31 -0.40 1.55 5.04
CA ALA A 31 -0.27 2.99 5.23
C ALA A 31 -1.43 3.58 6.04
N LEU A 32 -2.67 3.14 5.77
CA LEU A 32 -3.85 3.57 6.53
C LEU A 32 -3.78 3.11 7.99
N SER A 33 -3.41 1.84 8.22
CA SER A 33 -3.21 1.32 9.58
C SER A 33 -2.15 2.13 10.33
N LEU A 34 -1.07 2.48 9.65
CA LEU A 34 0.02 3.27 10.20
C LEU A 34 -0.44 4.68 10.58
N GLY A 35 -1.09 5.40 9.67
CA GLY A 35 -1.61 6.74 9.93
C GLY A 35 -2.60 6.79 11.10
N LYS A 36 -3.48 5.79 11.22
CA LYS A 36 -4.38 5.67 12.38
C LYS A 36 -3.63 5.45 13.70
N SER A 37 -2.54 4.69 13.68
CA SER A 37 -1.71 4.46 14.88
C SER A 37 -1.03 5.75 15.34
N VAL A 38 -0.51 6.51 14.38
CA VAL A 38 0.15 7.80 14.59
C VAL A 38 -0.82 8.81 15.22
N VAL A 39 -2.02 8.99 14.66
CA VAL A 39 -3.01 9.94 15.19
C VAL A 39 -3.48 9.58 16.60
N LYS A 40 -3.57 8.29 16.93
CA LYS A 40 -4.03 7.85 18.26
C LYS A 40 -2.95 7.89 19.36
N GLY A 41 -1.70 8.20 19.02
CA GLY A 41 -0.59 8.21 19.99
C GLY A 41 -0.32 6.84 20.66
N LYS A 42 -0.87 5.74 20.13
CA LYS A 42 -0.67 4.40 20.68
C LYS A 42 0.57 3.78 20.04
N THR A 43 1.67 3.76 20.79
CA THR A 43 2.96 3.22 20.36
C THR A 43 3.12 1.77 20.82
N THR A 44 3.02 0.80 19.90
CA THR A 44 3.51 -0.57 20.18
C THR A 44 4.84 -0.90 19.51
N SER A 45 5.28 -0.14 18.50
CA SER A 45 6.60 -0.36 17.85
C SER A 45 7.14 0.79 16.99
N PHE A 46 6.33 1.82 16.69
CA PHE A 46 6.70 2.87 15.76
C PHE A 46 7.04 4.16 16.52
N ILE A 47 8.31 4.55 16.48
CA ILE A 47 8.81 5.79 17.08
C ILE A 47 8.68 6.88 16.02
N HIS A 48 7.85 7.87 16.30
CA HIS A 48 7.75 9.07 15.51
C HIS A 48 7.96 10.26 16.44
N GLU A 49 8.93 11.09 16.10
CA GLU A 49 9.17 12.39 16.71
C GLU A 49 8.02 13.30 16.27
N ILE A 50 6.93 13.25 17.02
CA ILE A 50 5.84 14.20 16.87
C ILE A 50 5.98 15.15 18.05
N GLU A 51 6.71 16.25 17.84
CA GLU A 51 6.44 17.46 18.61
C GLU A 51 5.05 17.92 18.18
N ILE A 52 4.04 17.40 18.87
CA ILE A 52 2.73 18.03 18.91
C ILE A 52 2.91 19.28 19.76
N ASP A 53 3.24 20.40 19.12
CA ASP A 53 2.87 21.71 19.66
C ASP A 53 1.34 21.73 19.68
N THR A 54 0.76 21.25 20.78
CA THR A 54 -0.58 21.64 21.17
C THR A 54 -0.51 23.09 21.64
N THR A 55 -0.22 24.01 20.74
CA THR A 55 -0.56 25.42 20.94
C THR A 55 -2.07 25.54 20.82
N GLU A 56 -2.67 25.75 21.98
CA GLU A 56 -4.05 26.10 22.32
C GLU A 56 -4.93 26.64 21.18
N GLU A 57 -6.05 25.95 20.94
CA GLU A 57 -7.44 26.46 20.98
C GLU A 57 -8.44 25.31 21.07
#